data_AF-A0A1F6LL19-F1
#
_entry.id   AF-A0A1F6LL19-F1
#
_cell.length_a   1.000
_cell.length_b   1.000
_cell.length_c   1.000
_cell.angle_alpha   90.00
_cell.angle_beta   90.00
_cell.angle_gamma   90.00
#
_symmetry.space_group_name_H-M   'P 1'
#
loop_
_entity.id
_entity.type
_entity.pdbx_description
1 polymer ?
#
loop_
_entity_poly.entity_id
_entity_poly.type
_entity_poly.pdbx_seq_one_letter_code
_entity_poly.pdbx_strand_id
1 'polypeptide(L)'
;MTELAASSCRLHPDRPAAALCPGCRRYYCRECVTEHDDQLLCRSCMDAVRSPADRRAGLWEWPARLAMLGAGLFGVYTLFYFAGQILSWIPPDYHAGKLPWLP
;
A
#
# COMPACT_ATOMS: atom_id res chain seq x y z
N MET A 1 3.90 -44.05 -11.05
CA MET A 1 3.65 -42.61 -10.80
C MET A 1 3.06 -41.99 -12.07
N THR A 2 1.75 -42.15 -12.33
CA THR A 2 1.07 -41.51 -13.48
C THR A 2 -0.45 -41.63 -13.30
N GLU A 3 -1.07 -40.79 -12.47
CA GLU A 3 -2.54 -40.72 -12.34
C GLU A 3 -3.15 -39.41 -12.88
N LEU A 4 -2.32 -38.44 -13.28
CA LEU A 4 -2.81 -37.19 -13.89
C LEU A 4 -3.38 -37.40 -15.31
N ALA A 5 -2.89 -38.40 -16.04
CA ALA A 5 -3.26 -38.69 -17.43
C ALA A 5 -4.67 -39.29 -17.61
N ALA A 6 -5.34 -39.74 -16.54
CA ALA A 6 -6.68 -40.32 -16.61
C ALA A 6 -7.81 -39.27 -16.51
N SER A 7 -7.50 -38.06 -16.05
CA SER A 7 -8.49 -37.00 -15.87
C SER A 7 -8.63 -36.16 -17.15
N SER A 8 -9.85 -35.84 -17.54
CA SER A 8 -10.12 -34.92 -18.66
C SER A 8 -10.05 -33.46 -18.21
N CYS A 9 -9.76 -32.57 -19.13
CA CYS A 9 -9.84 -31.14 -18.85
C CYS A 9 -11.28 -30.74 -18.51
N ARG A 10 -11.47 -29.96 -17.44
CA ARG A 10 -12.80 -29.43 -17.06
C ARG A 10 -13.45 -28.59 -18.17
N LEU A 11 -12.65 -27.90 -18.99
CA LEU A 11 -13.14 -27.05 -20.09
C LEU A 11 -13.36 -27.83 -21.39
N HIS A 12 -12.58 -28.90 -21.59
CA HIS A 12 -12.57 -29.71 -22.81
C HIS A 12 -12.60 -31.20 -22.43
N PRO A 13 -13.79 -31.83 -22.37
CA PRO A 13 -13.93 -33.23 -21.99
C PRO A 13 -13.12 -34.18 -22.89
N ASP A 14 -12.97 -33.83 -24.17
CA ASP A 14 -12.28 -34.62 -25.19
C ASP A 14 -10.75 -34.54 -25.09
N ARG A 15 -10.20 -33.76 -24.14
CA ARG A 15 -8.76 -33.55 -24.01
C ARG A 15 -8.26 -34.04 -22.65
N PRO A 16 -7.12 -34.76 -22.62
CA PRO A 16 -6.51 -35.17 -21.37
C PRO A 16 -6.00 -33.95 -20.60
N ALA A 17 -6.16 -33.97 -19.28
CA ALA A 17 -5.59 -32.97 -18.41
C ALA A 17 -4.07 -33.13 -18.33
N ALA A 18 -3.37 -32.00 -18.31
CA ALA A 18 -1.93 -31.94 -18.18
C ALA A 18 -1.48 -31.47 -16.79
N ALA A 19 -2.31 -30.67 -16.11
CA ALA A 19 -1.97 -30.10 -14.81
C ALA A 19 -3.21 -29.87 -13.92
N LEU A 20 -2.99 -29.81 -12.61
CA LEU A 20 -3.96 -29.41 -11.60
C LEU A 20 -3.73 -27.93 -11.24
N CYS A 21 -4.77 -27.09 -11.34
CA CYS A 21 -4.67 -25.70 -10.90
C CYS A 21 -4.64 -25.63 -9.36
N PRO A 22 -3.61 -25.05 -8.71
CA PRO A 22 -3.52 -24.96 -7.25
C PRO A 22 -4.60 -24.05 -6.64
N GLY A 23 -5.07 -23.04 -7.38
CA GLY A 23 -6.10 -22.11 -6.89
C GLY A 23 -7.49 -22.75 -6.72
N CYS A 24 -7.96 -23.50 -7.73
CA CYS A 24 -9.30 -24.11 -7.69
C CYS A 24 -9.30 -25.64 -7.54
N ARG A 25 -8.12 -26.27 -7.51
CA ARG A 25 -7.92 -27.73 -7.38
C ARG A 25 -8.71 -28.54 -8.42
N ARG A 26 -8.70 -28.07 -9.67
CA ARG A 26 -9.33 -28.76 -10.82
C ARG A 26 -8.33 -29.02 -11.94
N TYR A 27 -8.60 -30.05 -12.74
CA TYR A 27 -7.75 -30.52 -13.83
C TYR A 27 -8.00 -29.76 -15.14
N TYR A 28 -6.92 -29.37 -15.81
CA TYR A 28 -6.96 -28.56 -17.02
C TYR A 28 -5.93 -29.01 -18.06
N CYS A 29 -6.23 -28.70 -19.32
CA CYS A 29 -5.36 -28.95 -20.47
C CYS A 29 -4.18 -27.98 -20.52
N ARG A 30 -3.10 -28.31 -21.26
CA ARG A 30 -1.93 -27.42 -21.43
C ARG A 30 -2.23 -26.05 -22.07
N GLU A 31 -3.31 -25.95 -22.83
CA GLU A 31 -3.77 -24.68 -23.44
C GLU A 31 -4.69 -23.88 -22.50
N CYS A 32 -5.18 -24.53 -21.44
CA CYS A 32 -6.15 -23.99 -20.50
C CYS A 32 -5.49 -23.41 -19.23
N VAL A 33 -4.24 -23.83 -18.96
CA VAL A 33 -3.41 -23.33 -17.86
C VAL A 33 -2.37 -22.34 -18.40
N THR A 34 -2.00 -21.38 -17.56
CA THR A 34 -0.96 -20.40 -17.83
C THR A 34 -0.02 -20.37 -16.65
N GLU A 35 1.28 -20.27 -16.93
CA GLU A 35 2.31 -20.12 -15.91
C GLU A 35 2.30 -18.70 -15.35
N HIS A 36 2.25 -18.60 -14.03
CA HIS A 36 2.31 -17.34 -13.27
C HIS A 36 3.02 -17.61 -11.95
N ASP A 37 4.11 -16.90 -11.68
CA ASP A 37 4.94 -17.06 -10.47
C ASP A 37 5.29 -18.53 -10.14
N ASP A 38 5.84 -19.27 -11.11
CA ASP A 38 6.16 -20.71 -11.02
C ASP A 38 4.97 -21.64 -10.73
N GLN A 39 3.72 -21.14 -10.88
CA GLN A 39 2.50 -21.92 -10.71
C GLN A 39 1.68 -22.00 -12.00
N LEU A 40 1.13 -23.19 -12.28
CA LEU A 40 0.20 -23.40 -13.39
C LEU A 40 -1.23 -23.07 -12.96
N LEU A 41 -1.72 -21.87 -13.29
CA LEU A 41 -3.06 -21.38 -12.94
C LEU A 41 -4.01 -21.48 -14.13
N CYS A 42 -5.30 -21.75 -13.87
CA CYS A 42 -6.34 -21.62 -14.89
C CYS A 42 -6.73 -20.15 -15.09
N ARG A 43 -7.31 -19.83 -16.26
CA ARG A 43 -7.73 -18.46 -16.62
C ARG A 43 -8.56 -17.75 -15.54
N SER A 44 -9.54 -18.44 -14.94
CA SER A 44 -10.37 -17.84 -13.89
C SER A 44 -9.59 -17.49 -12.61
N CYS A 45 -8.60 -18.32 -12.24
CA CYS A 45 -7.74 -18.02 -11.09
C CYS A 45 -6.73 -16.93 -11.44
N MET A 46 -6.23 -16.89 -12.67
CA MET A 46 -5.38 -15.81 -13.16
C MET A 46 -6.11 -14.45 -13.10
N ASP A 47 -7.37 -14.38 -13.54
CA ASP A 47 -8.17 -13.16 -13.47
C ASP A 47 -8.40 -12.69 -12.03
N ALA A 48 -8.55 -13.62 -11.09
CA ALA A 48 -8.66 -13.32 -9.66
C ALA A 48 -7.35 -12.80 -9.05
N VAL A 49 -6.19 -13.26 -9.54
CA VAL A 49 -4.86 -12.75 -9.12
C VAL A 49 -4.57 -11.39 -9.76
N ARG A 50 -4.92 -11.21 -11.04
CA ARG A 50 -4.75 -9.96 -11.79
C ARG A 50 -5.67 -8.85 -11.35
N SER A 51 -6.81 -9.19 -10.78
CA SER A 51 -7.65 -8.24 -10.08
C SER A 51 -7.15 -8.19 -8.64
N PRO A 52 -6.16 -7.34 -8.29
CA PRO A 52 -5.88 -7.11 -6.88
C PRO A 52 -7.23 -6.72 -6.28
N ALA A 53 -7.67 -7.48 -5.30
CA ALA A 53 -8.78 -7.08 -4.46
C ALA A 53 -8.32 -5.89 -3.61
N ASP A 54 -8.03 -4.78 -4.29
CA ASP A 54 -7.55 -3.50 -3.79
C ASP A 54 -8.71 -2.69 -3.18
N ARG A 55 -9.84 -3.35 -2.89
CA ARG A 55 -11.04 -2.72 -2.37
C ARG A 55 -11.05 -2.53 -0.86
N ARG A 56 -9.97 -2.89 -0.15
CA ARG A 56 -9.88 -2.70 1.31
C ARG A 56 -8.80 -1.71 1.77
N ALA A 57 -7.86 -1.32 0.90
CA ALA A 57 -6.84 -0.34 1.26
C ALA A 57 -7.35 1.12 1.27
N GLY A 58 -8.41 1.44 0.52
CA GLY A 58 -8.78 2.84 0.26
C GLY A 58 -9.50 3.61 1.38
N LEU A 59 -10.05 2.96 2.41
CA LEU A 59 -10.93 3.63 3.39
C LEU A 59 -10.23 3.97 4.72
N TRP A 60 -9.19 3.21 5.11
CA TRP A 60 -8.45 3.43 6.36
C TRP A 60 -7.19 4.30 6.18
N GLU A 61 -6.74 4.52 4.94
CA GLU A 61 -5.60 5.39 4.65
C GLU A 61 -5.91 6.89 4.82
N TRP A 62 -7.18 7.30 4.62
CA TRP A 62 -7.60 8.70 4.76
C TRP A 62 -7.45 9.26 6.17
N PRO A 63 -7.94 8.60 7.25
CA PRO A 63 -7.74 9.12 8.61
C PRO A 63 -6.25 9.17 8.99
N ALA A 64 -5.44 8.21 8.56
CA ALA A 64 -3.99 8.22 8.80
C ALA A 64 -3.30 9.41 8.10
N ARG A 65 -3.64 9.68 6.83
CA ARG A 65 -3.11 10.83 6.08
C ARG A 65 -3.54 12.17 6.68
N LEU A 66 -4.80 12.29 7.12
CA LEU A 66 -5.29 13.49 7.79
C LEU A 66 -4.62 13.71 9.16
N ALA A 67 -4.42 12.64 9.93
CA ALA A 67 -3.70 12.70 11.20
C ALA A 67 -2.25 13.15 10.99
N MET A 68 -1.57 12.65 9.95
CA MET A 68 -0.20 13.04 9.62
C MET A 68 -0.11 14.53 9.22
N LEU A 69 -1.05 15.01 8.41
CA LEU A 69 -1.16 16.44 8.08
C LEU A 69 -1.41 17.29 9.33
N GLY A 70 -2.35 16.88 10.18
CA GLY A 70 -2.67 17.57 11.44
C GLY A 70 -1.47 17.65 12.38
N ALA A 71 -0.72 16.55 12.53
CA ALA A 71 0.51 16.52 13.33
C ALA A 71 1.58 17.47 12.79
N GLY A 72 1.74 17.55 11.45
CA GLY A 72 2.65 18.49 10.81
C GLY A 72 2.28 19.96 11.06
N LEU A 73 1.01 20.32 10.87
CA LEU A 73 0.52 21.68 11.18
C LEU A 73 0.70 22.02 12.66
N PHE A 74 0.38 21.09 13.56
CA PHE A 74 0.56 21.27 14.99
C PHE A 74 2.04 21.48 15.34
N GLY A 75 2.95 20.70 14.75
CA GLY A 75 4.39 20.87 14.93
C GLY A 75 4.89 22.25 14.50
N VAL A 76 4.50 22.70 13.30
CA VAL A 76 4.85 24.04 12.79
C VAL A 76 4.29 25.14 13.72
N TYR A 77 3.01 25.06 14.09
CA TYR A 77 2.40 26.02 15.01
C TYR A 77 3.15 26.11 16.34
N THR A 78 3.47 24.96 16.92
CA THR A 78 4.17 24.88 18.21
C THR A 78 5.56 25.51 18.14
N LEU A 79 6.30 25.24 17.05
CA LEU A 79 7.62 25.84 16.82
C LEU A 79 7.54 27.38 16.74
N PHE A 80 6.60 27.91 15.97
CA PHE A 80 6.41 29.37 15.86
C PHE A 80 5.95 29.98 17.19
N TYR A 81 5.07 29.30 17.93
CA TYR A 81 4.60 29.75 19.23
C TYR A 81 5.75 29.89 20.24
N PHE A 82 6.60 28.86 20.36
CA PHE A 82 7.76 28.93 21.26
C PHE A 82 8.81 29.93 20.79
N ALA A 83 9.04 30.06 19.48
CA ALA A 83 9.94 31.08 18.94
C ALA A 83 9.45 32.50 19.31
N GLY A 84 8.15 32.77 19.17
CA GLY A 84 7.54 34.02 19.58
C GLY A 84 7.63 34.24 21.09
N GLN A 85 7.42 33.20 21.89
CA GLN A 85 7.54 33.27 23.35
C GLN A 85 8.98 33.62 23.78
N ILE A 86 9.98 32.98 23.18
CA ILE A 86 11.39 33.27 23.43
C ILE A 86 11.72 34.71 23.01
N LEU A 87 11.22 35.15 21.85
CA LEU A 87 11.43 36.51 21.38
C LEU A 87 10.79 37.55 22.33
N SER A 88 9.62 37.23 22.90
CA SER A 88 8.93 38.10 23.87
C SER A 88 9.64 38.21 25.22
N TRP A 89 10.53 37.28 25.54
CA TRP A 89 11.36 37.32 26.74
C TRP A 89 12.57 38.24 26.59
N ILE A 90 12.85 38.75 25.38
CA ILE A 90 13.92 39.72 25.17
C ILE A 90 13.49 41.05 25.83
N PRO A 91 14.27 41.59 26.78
CA PRO A 91 13.96 42.85 27.44
C PRO A 91 13.73 43.98 26.44
N PRO A 92 12.72 44.84 26.65
CA PRO A 92 12.44 45.95 25.73
C PRO A 92 13.54 47.02 25.69
N ASP A 93 14.56 46.94 26.55
CA ASP A 93 15.70 47.86 26.59
C ASP A 93 16.51 47.90 25.28
N TYR A 94 16.44 46.83 24.46
CA TYR A 94 17.05 46.81 23.13
C TYR A 94 16.29 47.67 22.09
N HIS A 95 15.04 48.04 22.36
CA HIS A 95 14.25 48.94 21.50
C HIS A 95 14.43 50.42 21.86
N ALA A 96 15.10 50.74 22.96
CA ALA A 96 15.20 52.09 23.48
C ALA A 96 16.36 52.92 22.88
N GLY A 97 17.21 52.35 22.01
CA GLY A 97 18.32 53.09 21.38
C GLY A 97 19.34 53.68 22.37
N LYS A 98 19.30 53.26 23.64
CA LYS A 98 20.25 53.71 24.66
C LYS A 98 21.52 52.90 24.54
N LEU A 99 22.43 53.40 23.70
CA LEU A 99 23.82 52.99 23.72
C LEU A 99 24.37 53.32 25.13
N PRO A 100 24.91 52.35 25.90
CA PRO A 100 25.35 52.55 27.28
C PRO A 100 26.56 53.49 27.44
N TRP A 101 27.00 54.15 26.36
CA TRP A 101 28.15 55.05 26.28
C TRP A 101 27.81 56.46 25.79
N LEU A 102 26.53 56.83 25.64
CA LEU A 102 26.14 58.24 25.49
C LEU A 102 25.77 58.81 26.88
N PRO A 103 26.37 59.94 27.31
CA PRO A 103 25.99 60.62 28.54
C PRO A 103 24.57 61.21 28.48
#